data_AF-A0A6M4INE4-F1
#
_entry.id   AF-A0A6M4INE4-F1
#
_cell.length_a   1.000
_cell.length_b   1.000
_cell.length_c   1.000
_cell.angle_alpha   90.00
_cell.angle_beta   90.00
_cell.angle_gamma   90.00
#
_symmetry.space_group_name_H-M   'P 1'
#
loop_
_entity.id
_entity.type
_entity.pdbx_description
1 polymer ?
#
loop_
_entity_poly.entity_id
_entity_poly.type
_entity_poly.pdbx_seq_one_letter_code
_entity_poly.pdbx_strand_id
1 'polypeptide(L)'
;MADFLDLHDDPSVRRVLYLGAILLVAVPFLQAGSQLWPLQLSNIQWRFGAANALSSVLLLPYLGMSLLVLMSRALDSRALARTVGVISALFTLGLLGSLALFALDALQLKKIVNSAMMNTFNTTSVRVGLVTTLFLVAFALMALACFKTPRTSKAAPAKKGEKQAEEGLGLIVGR
;
A
#
# COMPACT_ATOMS: atom_id res chain seq x y z
N MET A 1 9.74 5.35 27.06
CA MET A 1 9.28 5.86 25.75
C MET A 1 8.25 4.90 25.12
N ALA A 2 7.24 4.45 25.88
CA ALA A 2 6.24 3.49 25.41
C ALA A 2 4.79 4.03 25.46
N ASP A 3 4.56 5.22 26.03
CA ASP A 3 3.24 5.88 26.09
C ASP A 3 2.85 6.65 24.83
N PHE A 4 3.64 6.56 23.75
CA PHE A 4 3.55 7.57 22.69
C PHE A 4 2.34 7.45 21.77
N LEU A 5 1.64 6.32 21.68
CA LEU A 5 0.38 6.23 20.93
C LEU A 5 -0.43 5.01 21.38
N ASP A 6 -1.24 5.15 22.44
CA ASP A 6 -2.45 4.33 22.53
C ASP A 6 -3.44 4.85 21.47
N LEU A 7 -3.17 4.52 20.20
CA LEU A 7 -3.97 4.92 19.04
C LEU A 7 -5.41 4.38 19.13
N HIS A 8 -5.65 3.48 20.08
CA HIS A 8 -6.94 2.93 20.38
C HIS A 8 -7.87 3.98 21.02
N ASP A 9 -7.31 4.91 21.80
CA ASP A 9 -8.10 5.81 22.65
C ASP A 9 -8.51 7.12 21.98
N ASP A 10 -7.80 7.57 20.94
CA ASP A 10 -8.15 8.81 20.22
C ASP A 10 -8.75 8.54 18.82
N PRO A 11 -10.10 8.54 18.70
CA PRO A 11 -10.76 8.33 17.41
C PRO A 11 -10.49 9.45 16.40
N SER A 12 -10.10 10.65 16.86
CA SER A 12 -9.84 11.81 16.00
C SER A 12 -8.51 11.65 15.29
N VAL A 13 -7.45 11.26 16.01
CA VAL A 13 -6.12 10.98 15.43
C VAL A 13 -6.22 9.90 14.36
N ARG A 14 -6.98 8.83 14.64
CA ARG A 14 -7.22 7.75 13.67
C ARG A 14 -7.87 8.27 12.37
N ARG A 15 -8.86 9.16 12.47
CA ARG A 15 -9.51 9.76 11.29
C ARG A 15 -8.54 10.60 10.48
N VAL A 16 -7.70 11.41 11.14
CA VAL A 16 -6.68 12.24 10.48
C VAL A 16 -5.67 11.36 9.73
N LEU A 17 -5.21 10.26 10.35
CA LEU A 17 -4.28 9.34 9.70
C LEU A 17 -4.89 8.63 8.48
N TYR A 18 -6.15 8.20 8.56
CA TYR A 18 -6.84 7.62 7.40
C TYR A 18 -7.02 8.63 6.27
N LEU A 19 -7.44 9.84 6.60
CA LEU A 19 -7.59 10.91 5.60
C LEU A 19 -6.23 11.25 4.99
N GLY A 20 -5.19 11.39 5.81
CA GLY A 20 -3.82 11.62 5.35
C GLY A 20 -3.34 10.52 4.42
N ALA A 21 -3.53 9.25 4.78
CA ALA A 21 -3.17 8.12 3.92
C ALA A 21 -3.93 8.12 2.59
N ILE A 22 -5.25 8.39 2.62
CA ILE A 22 -6.08 8.46 1.42
C ILE A 22 -5.62 9.61 0.52
N LEU A 23 -5.33 10.79 1.08
CA LEU A 23 -4.84 11.93 0.32
C LEU A 23 -3.48 11.66 -0.32
N LEU A 24 -2.57 11.02 0.41
CA LEU A 24 -1.25 10.61 -0.11
C LEU A 24 -1.35 9.64 -1.29
N VAL A 25 -2.44 8.87 -1.39
CA VAL A 25 -2.69 7.99 -2.53
C VAL A 25 -3.45 8.74 -3.63
N ALA A 26 -4.58 9.38 -3.31
CA ALA A 26 -5.52 9.89 -4.31
C ALA A 26 -5.01 11.13 -5.07
N VAL A 27 -4.44 12.10 -4.37
CA VAL A 27 -3.95 13.36 -4.97
C VAL A 27 -2.93 13.10 -6.08
N PRO A 28 -1.86 12.30 -5.87
CA PRO A 28 -0.91 12.01 -6.91
C PRO A 28 -1.52 11.37 -8.16
N PHE A 29 -2.50 10.48 -8.02
CA PHE A 29 -3.18 9.87 -9.17
C PHE A 29 -4.06 10.86 -9.93
N LEU A 30 -4.76 11.75 -9.23
CA LEU A 30 -5.51 12.83 -9.88
C LEU A 30 -4.58 13.76 -10.66
N GLN A 31 -3.45 14.12 -10.06
CA GLN A 31 -2.44 14.95 -10.70
C GLN A 31 -1.86 14.26 -11.95
N ALA A 32 -1.44 13.01 -11.84
CA ALA A 32 -0.97 12.23 -12.98
C ALA A 32 -2.05 12.13 -14.06
N GLY A 33 -3.30 11.83 -13.70
CA GLY A 33 -4.43 11.76 -14.64
C GLY A 33 -4.64 13.07 -15.41
N SER A 34 -4.52 14.22 -14.74
CA SER A 34 -4.62 15.54 -15.37
C SER A 34 -3.48 15.82 -16.35
N GLN A 35 -2.26 15.35 -16.05
CA GLN A 35 -1.08 15.51 -16.92
C GLN A 35 -1.12 14.59 -18.14
N LEU A 36 -1.77 13.44 -18.01
CA LEU A 36 -1.92 12.46 -19.08
C LEU A 36 -3.02 12.81 -20.07
N TRP A 37 -3.89 13.75 -19.73
CA TRP A 37 -4.97 14.18 -20.61
C TRP A 37 -4.46 15.13 -21.72
N PRO A 38 -4.82 14.94 -23.01
CA PRO A 38 -5.71 13.92 -23.57
C PRO A 38 -5.01 12.57 -23.80
N LEU A 39 -5.75 11.47 -23.63
CA LEU A 39 -5.25 10.10 -23.80
C LEU A 39 -4.89 9.81 -25.27
N GLN A 40 -3.59 9.77 -25.59
CA GLN A 40 -3.09 9.44 -26.93
C GLN A 40 -2.41 8.06 -26.94
N LEU A 41 -3.17 6.99 -26.71
CA LEU A 41 -2.64 5.61 -26.66
C LEU A 41 -1.98 5.14 -27.97
N SER A 42 -2.30 5.78 -29.10
CA SER A 42 -1.67 5.51 -30.40
C SER A 42 -0.27 6.14 -30.52
N ASN A 43 0.02 7.18 -29.74
CA ASN A 43 1.28 7.90 -29.80
C ASN A 43 2.31 7.30 -28.83
N ILE A 44 3.38 6.71 -29.39
CA ILE A 44 4.46 6.09 -28.60
C ILE A 44 5.15 7.12 -27.69
N GLN A 45 5.29 8.36 -28.13
CA GLN A 45 5.91 9.43 -27.33
C GLN A 45 5.06 9.77 -26.10
N TRP A 46 3.73 9.76 -26.25
CA TRP A 46 2.80 9.95 -25.13
C TRP A 46 2.91 8.79 -24.13
N ARG A 47 2.95 7.54 -24.61
CA ARG A 47 3.08 6.34 -23.74
C ARG A 47 4.37 6.35 -22.93
N PHE A 48 5.48 6.71 -23.57
CA PHE A 48 6.78 6.83 -22.91
C PHE A 48 6.77 7.95 -21.85
N GLY A 49 6.24 9.13 -22.20
CA GLY A 49 6.07 10.24 -21.26
C GLY A 49 5.15 9.87 -20.09
N ALA A 50 4.09 9.11 -20.36
CA ALA A 50 3.14 8.66 -19.36
C ALA A 50 3.78 7.72 -18.33
N ALA A 51 4.56 6.74 -18.80
CA ALA A 51 5.30 5.84 -17.92
C ALA A 51 6.27 6.61 -17.01
N ASN A 52 6.97 7.62 -17.56
CA ASN A 52 7.86 8.47 -16.78
C ASN A 52 7.12 9.28 -15.71
N ALA A 53 5.99 9.90 -16.08
CA ALA A 53 5.16 10.66 -15.15
C ALA A 53 4.63 9.76 -14.02
N LEU A 54 4.05 8.60 -14.36
CA LEU A 54 3.54 7.65 -13.38
C LEU A 54 4.64 7.14 -12.45
N SER A 55 5.83 6.82 -12.97
CA SER A 55 6.94 6.33 -12.15
C SER A 55 7.39 7.33 -11.08
N SER A 56 7.28 8.63 -11.35
CA SER A 56 7.66 9.70 -10.41
C SER A 56 6.65 9.89 -9.28
N VAL A 57 5.43 9.41 -9.49
CA VAL A 57 4.28 9.65 -8.62
C VAL A 57 4.10 8.52 -7.60
N LEU A 58 4.70 7.34 -7.83
CA LEU A 58 4.52 6.12 -7.02
C LEU A 58 4.99 6.21 -5.56
N LEU A 59 5.88 7.14 -5.23
CA LEU A 59 6.42 7.28 -3.88
C LEU A 59 5.33 7.64 -2.85
N LEU A 60 4.47 8.61 -3.18
CA LEU A 60 3.42 9.07 -2.27
C LEU A 60 2.35 7.99 -2.01
N PRO A 61 1.81 7.29 -3.03
CA PRO A 61 0.94 6.14 -2.81
C PRO A 61 1.59 5.04 -1.98
N TYR A 62 2.88 4.74 -2.21
CA TYR A 62 3.59 3.76 -1.40
C TYR A 62 3.63 4.16 0.08
N LEU A 63 3.93 5.42 0.38
CA LEU A 63 3.91 5.94 1.75
C LEU A 63 2.52 5.89 2.36
N GLY A 64 1.47 6.33 1.64
CA GLY A 64 0.09 6.24 2.10
C GLY A 64 -0.34 4.81 2.41
N MET A 65 0.03 3.85 1.54
CA MET A 65 -0.25 2.43 1.75
C MET A 65 0.53 1.85 2.94
N SER A 66 1.80 2.23 3.12
CA SER A 66 2.60 1.82 4.27
C SER A 66 1.99 2.29 5.59
N LEU A 67 1.47 3.53 5.62
CA LEU A 67 0.77 4.07 6.79
C LEU A 67 -0.50 3.26 7.10
N LEU A 68 -1.29 2.89 6.08
CA LEU A 68 -2.46 2.02 6.26
C LEU A 68 -2.07 0.63 6.78
N VAL A 69 -0.95 0.06 6.32
CA VAL A 69 -0.45 -1.21 6.88
C VAL A 69 -0.12 -1.05 8.36
N LEU A 70 0.61 0.00 8.74
CA LEU A 70 0.96 0.25 10.15
C LEU A 70 -0.30 0.42 11.01
N MET A 71 -1.28 1.19 10.55
CA MET A 71 -2.57 1.33 11.22
C MET A 71 -3.34 0.01 11.33
N SER A 72 -3.30 -0.82 10.28
CA SER A 72 -3.95 -2.14 10.31
C SER A 72 -3.40 -3.03 11.41
N ARG A 73 -2.09 -2.92 11.70
CA ARG A 73 -1.40 -3.65 12.75
C ARG A 73 -1.68 -3.06 14.12
N ALA A 74 -1.67 -1.73 14.24
CA ALA A 74 -1.98 -1.06 15.49
C ALA A 74 -3.42 -1.32 15.97
N LEU A 75 -4.37 -1.49 15.04
CA LEU A 75 -5.79 -1.72 15.35
C LEU A 75 -6.21 -3.20 15.29
N ASP A 76 -5.27 -4.13 15.06
CA ASP A 76 -5.53 -5.56 14.84
C ASP A 76 -6.62 -5.87 13.80
N SER A 77 -6.86 -4.95 12.87
CA SER A 77 -7.94 -5.04 11.89
C SER A 77 -7.51 -5.86 10.68
N ARG A 78 -7.89 -7.14 10.68
CA ARG A 78 -7.63 -8.07 9.56
C ARG A 78 -8.31 -7.63 8.27
N ALA A 79 -9.47 -6.98 8.36
CA ALA A 79 -10.19 -6.47 7.19
C ALA A 79 -9.35 -5.40 6.47
N LEU A 80 -8.77 -4.47 7.23
CA LEU A 80 -7.95 -3.42 6.69
C LEU A 80 -6.63 -3.94 6.11
N ALA A 81 -5.97 -4.86 6.80
CA ALA A 81 -4.77 -5.50 6.28
C ALA A 81 -5.05 -6.21 4.92
N ARG A 82 -6.21 -6.86 4.78
CA ARG A 82 -6.60 -7.52 3.53
C ARG A 82 -6.91 -6.53 2.41
N THR A 83 -7.65 -5.45 2.67
CA THR A 83 -7.95 -4.45 1.63
C THR A 83 -6.68 -3.80 1.12
N VAL A 84 -5.77 -3.41 2.02
CA VAL A 84 -4.46 -2.87 1.67
C VAL A 84 -3.63 -3.89 0.91
N GLY A 85 -3.62 -5.16 1.32
CA GLY A 85 -2.95 -6.25 0.61
C GLY A 85 -3.47 -6.47 -0.81
N VAL A 86 -4.80 -6.47 -1.00
CA VAL A 86 -5.43 -6.58 -2.34
C VAL A 86 -5.06 -5.39 -3.22
N ILE A 87 -5.14 -4.17 -2.69
CA ILE A 87 -4.77 -2.97 -3.45
C ILE A 87 -3.29 -3.00 -3.83
N SER A 88 -2.38 -3.36 -2.92
CA SER A 88 -0.95 -3.51 -3.23
C SER A 88 -0.69 -4.61 -4.26
N ALA A 89 -1.45 -5.71 -4.23
CA ALA A 89 -1.36 -6.76 -5.24
C ALA A 89 -1.80 -6.25 -6.63
N LEU A 90 -2.90 -5.48 -6.69
CA LEU A 90 -3.36 -4.84 -7.93
C LEU A 90 -2.31 -3.86 -8.47
N PHE A 91 -1.68 -3.05 -7.61
CA PHE A 91 -0.57 -2.20 -8.00
C PHE A 91 0.61 -2.98 -8.54
N THR A 92 0.97 -4.10 -7.89
CA THR A 92 2.07 -4.96 -8.34
C THR A 92 1.81 -5.50 -9.74
N LEU A 93 0.60 -6.03 -9.99
CA LEU A 93 0.20 -6.55 -11.30
C LEU A 93 0.15 -5.44 -12.35
N GLY A 94 -0.39 -4.27 -11.98
CA GLY A 94 -0.42 -3.09 -12.85
C GLY A 94 0.98 -2.64 -13.24
N LEU A 95 1.90 -2.51 -12.28
CA LEU A 95 3.29 -2.14 -12.51
C LEU A 95 4.03 -3.17 -13.38
N LEU A 96 3.78 -4.46 -13.17
CA LEU A 96 4.35 -5.51 -14.00
C LEU A 96 3.90 -5.38 -15.47
N GLY A 97 2.61 -5.16 -15.70
CA GLY A 97 2.06 -4.91 -17.04
C GLY A 97 2.62 -3.63 -17.67
N SER A 98 2.66 -2.53 -16.89
CA SER A 98 3.23 -1.26 -17.34
C SER A 98 4.72 -1.36 -17.69
N LEU A 99 5.50 -2.12 -16.91
CA LEU A 99 6.93 -2.34 -17.17
C LEU A 99 7.15 -3.10 -18.48
N ALA A 100 6.34 -4.13 -18.75
CA ALA A 100 6.41 -4.89 -19.99
C ALA A 100 6.07 -4.03 -21.22
N LEU A 101 4.99 -3.22 -21.13
CA LEU A 101 4.60 -2.28 -22.18
C LEU A 101 5.67 -1.20 -22.39
N PHE A 102 6.22 -0.67 -21.31
CA PHE A 102 7.28 0.35 -21.36
C PHE A 102 8.55 -0.19 -22.02
N ALA A 103 8.96 -1.42 -21.73
CA ALA A 103 10.12 -2.02 -22.37
C ALA A 103 9.93 -2.13 -23.89
N LEU A 104 8.73 -2.48 -24.33
CA LEU A 104 8.38 -2.55 -25.76
C LEU A 104 8.38 -1.15 -26.39
N ASP A 105 7.80 -0.16 -25.72
CA ASP A 105 7.76 1.24 -26.18
C ASP A 105 9.17 1.85 -26.26
N ALA A 106 10.04 1.56 -25.30
CA ALA A 106 11.43 2.02 -25.30
C ALA A 106 12.21 1.44 -26.49
N LEU A 107 12.02 0.15 -26.82
CA LEU A 107 12.66 -0.47 -27.98
C LEU A 107 12.17 0.12 -29.31
N GLN A 108 10.89 0.48 -29.41
CA GLN A 108 10.34 1.14 -30.59
C GLN A 108 10.87 2.57 -30.73
N LEU A 109 10.83 3.35 -29.64
CA LEU A 109 11.25 4.75 -29.64
C LEU A 109 12.74 4.89 -29.93
N LYS A 110 13.58 3.96 -29.45
CA LYS A 110 15.02 3.95 -29.72
C LYS A 110 15.36 3.97 -31.22
N LYS A 111 14.49 3.41 -32.09
CA LYS A 111 14.69 3.40 -33.55
C LYS A 111 14.34 4.73 -34.23
N ILE A 112 13.54 5.56 -33.57
CA ILE A 112 12.94 6.78 -34.13
C ILE A 112 13.60 8.04 -33.52
N VAL A 113 14.25 7.90 -32.36
CA VAL A 113 14.90 9.01 -31.65
C VAL A 113 16.12 9.53 -32.42
N ASN A 114 16.12 10.85 -32.64
CA ASN A 114 17.23 11.60 -33.19
C ASN A 114 18.47 11.49 -32.26
N SER A 115 19.67 11.42 -32.84
CA SER A 115 20.94 11.23 -32.11
C SER A 115 21.16 12.28 -31.02
N ALA A 116 20.70 13.52 -31.22
CA ALA A 116 20.80 14.61 -30.25
C ALA A 116 20.04 14.37 -28.93
N MET A 117 18.96 13.57 -28.94
CA MET A 117 18.11 13.29 -27.77
C MET A 117 18.39 11.93 -27.14
N MET A 118 19.34 11.16 -27.70
CA MET A 118 19.61 9.78 -27.28
C MET A 118 20.08 9.69 -25.82
N ASN A 119 20.84 10.67 -25.34
CA ASN A 119 21.35 10.66 -23.97
C ASN A 119 20.23 10.84 -22.95
N THR A 120 19.35 11.83 -23.16
CA THR A 120 18.14 12.05 -22.34
C THR A 120 17.20 10.85 -22.38
N PHE A 121 17.06 10.22 -23.55
CA PHE A 121 16.27 9.00 -23.69
C PHE A 121 16.83 7.85 -22.85
N ASN A 122 18.14 7.61 -22.90
CA ASN A 122 18.79 6.54 -22.14
C ASN A 122 18.69 6.77 -20.62
N THR A 123 18.98 7.99 -20.14
CA THR A 123 18.90 8.29 -18.70
C THR A 123 17.47 8.15 -18.18
N THR A 124 16.48 8.63 -18.94
CA THR A 124 15.07 8.49 -18.58
C THR A 124 14.64 7.04 -18.58
N SER A 125 15.01 6.27 -19.62
CA SER A 125 14.66 4.84 -19.72
C SER A 125 15.20 4.02 -18.56
N VAL A 126 16.48 4.22 -18.21
CA VAL A 126 17.13 3.54 -17.09
C VAL A 126 16.46 3.94 -15.78
N ARG A 127 16.22 5.23 -15.55
CA ARG A 127 15.56 5.73 -14.34
C ARG A 127 14.17 5.11 -14.18
N VAL A 128 13.32 5.18 -15.21
CA VAL A 128 11.95 4.66 -15.17
C VAL A 128 11.96 3.15 -14.93
N GLY A 129 12.81 2.41 -15.64
CA GLY A 129 12.95 0.96 -15.45
C GLY A 129 13.35 0.59 -14.03
N LEU A 130 14.38 1.26 -13.48
CA LEU A 130 14.89 0.99 -12.14
C LEU A 130 13.84 1.36 -11.07
N VAL A 131 13.28 2.57 -11.12
CA VAL A 131 12.28 3.05 -10.15
C VAL A 131 11.04 2.16 -10.16
N THR A 132 10.52 1.84 -11.35
CA THR A 132 9.34 0.96 -11.49
C THR A 132 9.61 -0.43 -10.94
N THR A 133 10.80 -0.98 -11.19
CA THR A 133 11.19 -2.31 -10.68
C THR A 133 11.31 -2.32 -9.15
N LEU A 134 11.91 -1.28 -8.56
CA LEU A 134 11.99 -1.12 -7.10
C LEU A 134 10.60 -1.05 -6.47
N PHE A 135 9.70 -0.24 -7.02
CA PHE A 135 8.33 -0.14 -6.53
C PHE A 135 7.53 -1.43 -6.72
N LEU A 136 7.75 -2.14 -7.84
CA LEU A 136 7.15 -3.46 -8.06
C LEU A 136 7.52 -4.43 -6.93
N VAL A 137 8.81 -4.51 -6.58
CA VAL A 137 9.27 -5.36 -5.46
C VAL A 137 8.68 -4.86 -4.13
N ALA A 138 8.67 -3.55 -3.89
CA ALA A 138 8.17 -2.98 -2.65
C ALA A 138 6.66 -3.26 -2.45
N PHE A 139 5.83 -3.09 -3.48
CA PHE A 139 4.41 -3.42 -3.44
C PHE A 139 4.16 -4.93 -3.35
N ALA A 140 4.97 -5.76 -4.01
CA ALA A 140 4.89 -7.21 -3.88
C ALA A 140 5.16 -7.67 -2.45
N LEU A 141 6.24 -7.17 -1.83
CA LEU A 141 6.59 -7.47 -0.44
C LEU A 141 5.50 -6.98 0.52
N MET A 142 4.93 -5.79 0.28
CA MET A 142 3.83 -5.26 1.08
C MET A 142 2.57 -6.12 0.97
N ALA A 143 2.20 -6.54 -0.24
CA ALA A 143 1.08 -7.46 -0.45
C ALA A 143 1.30 -8.78 0.30
N LEU A 144 2.48 -9.39 0.16
CA LEU A 144 2.83 -10.60 0.88
C LEU A 144 2.79 -10.42 2.40
N ALA A 145 3.29 -9.29 2.93
CA ALA A 145 3.27 -9.00 4.35
C ALA A 145 1.85 -8.90 4.90
N CYS A 146 0.93 -8.28 4.16
CA CYS A 146 -0.49 -8.21 4.52
C CYS A 146 -1.16 -9.59 4.59
N PHE A 147 -0.85 -10.49 3.65
CA PHE A 147 -1.43 -11.83 3.60
C PHE A 147 -0.75 -12.84 4.54
N LYS A 148 0.53 -12.68 4.85
CA LYS A 148 1.30 -13.60 5.72
C LYS A 148 1.05 -13.46 7.21
N THR A 149 0.13 -12.59 7.65
CA THR A 149 -0.16 -12.41 9.09
C THR A 149 -0.52 -13.76 9.73
N PRO A 150 0.35 -14.31 10.60
CA PRO A 150 0.11 -15.63 11.17
C PRO A 150 -1.18 -15.61 11.98
N ARG A 151 -1.94 -16.72 11.92
CA ARG A 151 -3.09 -16.99 12.78
C ARG A 151 -2.64 -17.20 14.24
N THR A 152 -1.89 -16.27 14.81
CA THR A 152 -1.50 -16.31 16.22
C THR A 152 -2.51 -15.51 17.02
N SER A 153 -3.72 -16.04 17.08
CA SER A 153 -4.62 -15.79 18.19
C SER A 153 -5.24 -17.14 18.50
N LYS A 154 -4.46 -18.02 19.16
CA LYS A 154 -5.04 -18.95 20.12
C LYS A 154 -5.85 -18.04 21.04
N ALA A 155 -7.17 -18.15 20.96
CA ALA A 155 -8.07 -17.57 21.93
C ALA A 155 -7.49 -17.87 23.32
N ALA A 156 -7.26 -16.84 24.13
CA ALA A 156 -6.97 -17.04 25.53
C ALA A 156 -8.08 -17.97 26.07
N PRO A 157 -7.73 -19.09 26.76
CA PRO A 157 -8.76 -19.96 27.32
C PRO A 157 -9.59 -19.11 28.27
N ALA A 158 -10.88 -18.95 27.94
CA ALA A 158 -11.83 -18.26 28.78
C ALA A 158 -11.70 -18.83 30.20
N LYS A 159 -11.41 -17.96 31.18
CA LYS A 159 -11.43 -18.27 32.62
C LYS A 159 -12.78 -18.92 32.95
N LYS A 160 -12.81 -20.25 32.93
CA LYS A 160 -13.90 -21.08 33.42
C LYS A 160 -13.54 -21.43 34.86
N GLY A 161 -13.74 -20.48 35.79
CA GLY A 161 -13.27 -20.67 37.17
C GLY A 161 -13.71 -19.64 38.20
N GLU A 162 -14.85 -18.97 38.02
CA GLU A 162 -15.33 -17.97 38.99
C GLU A 162 -16.85 -18.07 39.19
N LYS A 163 -17.36 -19.29 39.37
CA LYS A 163 -18.76 -19.53 39.80
C LYS A 163 -18.96 -20.67 40.79
N GLN A 164 -17.89 -21.22 41.40
CA GLN A 164 -17.99 -22.32 42.37
C GLN A 164 -17.60 -21.94 43.80
N ALA A 165 -17.32 -20.67 44.09
CA ALA A 165 -16.94 -20.23 45.44
C ALA A 165 -18.08 -19.58 46.27
N GLU A 166 -19.27 -19.32 45.70
CA GLU A 166 -20.39 -18.69 46.43
C GLU A 166 -21.51 -19.64 46.88
N GLU A 167 -21.52 -20.93 46.52
CA GLU A 167 -22.57 -21.87 46.98
C GLU A 167 -22.23 -22.61 48.30
N GLY A 168 -21.09 -22.31 48.94
CA GLY A 168 -20.57 -23.13 50.06
C GLY A 168 -20.50 -22.49 51.44
N LEU A 169 -20.80 -21.21 51.64
CA LEU A 169 -20.49 -20.51 52.89
C LEU A 169 -21.66 -19.67 53.44
N GLY A 170 -22.36 -20.24 54.43
CA GLY A 170 -23.21 -19.52 55.39
C GLY A 170 -24.66 -19.34 54.92
N LEU A 171 -25.68 -19.85 55.59
CA LEU A 171 -25.92 -19.60 57.00
C LEU A 171 -26.81 -20.71 57.59
N ILE A 172 -26.24 -21.44 58.56
CA ILE A 172 -26.99 -22.26 59.51
C ILE A 172 -27.67 -21.29 60.48
N VAL A 173 -28.99 -21.17 60.43
CA VAL A 173 -29.79 -20.54 61.50
C VAL A 173 -30.26 -21.67 62.42
N GLY A 174 -29.69 -21.67 63.62
CA GLY A 174 -30.02 -22.61 64.69
C GLY A 174 -31.41 -22.40 65.27
N ARG A 175 -31.89 -23.50 65.88
CA ARG A 175 -33.11 -23.67 66.66
C ARG A 175 -33.28 -22.68 67.80
#